data_AF-K1SLA9-F1
#
_entry.id   AF-K1SLA9-F1
#
_cell.length_a   1.000
_cell.length_b   1.000
_cell.length_c   1.000
_cell.angle_alpha   90.00
_cell.angle_beta   90.00
_cell.angle_gamma   90.00
#
_symmetry.space_group_name_H-M   'P 1'
#
loop_
_entity.id
_entity.type
_entity.pdbx_description
1 polymer ?
#
loop_
_entity_poly.entity_id
_entity_poly.type
_entity_poly.pdbx_seq_one_letter_code
_entity_poly.pdbx_strand_id
1 'polypeptide(L)' 'MSETKNETTYQPMTFDAIKIGLASPEKIREWSHGEVLKPETINYRTLKPERDGLFCERIF' A
#
# COMPACT_ATOMS: atom_id res chain seq x y z
N MET A 1 -2.50 -40.39 -11.11
CA MET A 1 -2.38 -38.93 -11.00
C MET A 1 -1.90 -38.59 -9.60
N SER A 2 -0.62 -38.27 -9.44
CA SER A 2 -0.06 -37.76 -8.19
C SER A 2 -0.27 -36.25 -8.14
N GLU A 3 -1.02 -35.78 -7.16
CA GLU A 3 -1.26 -34.36 -6.88
C GLU A 3 0.05 -33.68 -6.49
N THR A 4 0.57 -32.80 -7.34
CA THR A 4 1.73 -31.96 -7.01
C THR A 4 1.27 -30.83 -6.10
N LYS A 5 1.47 -30.99 -4.78
CA LYS A 5 1.33 -29.90 -3.81
C LYS A 5 2.51 -28.94 -4.01
N ASN A 6 2.25 -27.79 -4.64
CA ASN A 6 3.21 -26.70 -4.70
C ASN A 6 3.26 -26.01 -3.34
N GLU A 7 4.10 -26.51 -2.43
CA GLU A 7 4.44 -25.81 -1.20
C GLU A 7 5.36 -24.64 -1.54
N THR A 8 4.78 -23.45 -1.74
CA THR A 8 5.55 -22.20 -1.89
C THR A 8 6.22 -21.89 -0.56
N THR A 9 7.47 -22.31 -0.42
CA THR A 9 8.31 -22.03 0.75
C THR A 9 8.63 -20.54 0.77
N TYR A 10 8.15 -19.81 1.78
CA TYR A 10 8.55 -18.42 2.02
C TYR A 10 10.02 -18.40 2.41
N GLN A 11 10.90 -17.97 1.51
CA GLN A 11 12.28 -17.68 1.85
C GLN A 11 12.39 -16.22 2.30
N PRO A 12 12.80 -15.94 3.55
CA PRO A 12 13.03 -14.58 3.99
C PRO A 12 14.21 -14.00 3.18
N MET A 13 13.94 -12.93 2.43
CA MET A 13 14.96 -12.18 1.71
C MET A 13 15.92 -11.56 2.74
N THR A 14 17.15 -12.05 2.80
CA THR A 14 18.19 -11.50 3.67
C THR A 14 18.90 -10.36 2.94
N PHE A 15 18.87 -9.16 3.52
CA PHE A 15 19.61 -8.01 3.00
C PHE A 15 20.93 -7.87 3.75
N ASP A 16 22.04 -7.70 3.02
CA ASP A 16 23.37 -7.52 3.62
C ASP A 16 23.54 -6.13 4.27
N ALA A 17 22.79 -5.13 3.79
CA ALA A 17 22.83 -3.76 4.30
C ALA A 17 21.52 -2.99 3.98
N ILE A 18 21.23 -1.96 4.79
CA ILE A 18 20.11 -1.03 4.61
C ILE A 18 20.67 0.39 4.55
N LYS A 19 20.10 1.24 3.67
CA LYS A 19 20.47 2.65 3.53
C LYS A 19 19.29 3.56 3.81
N ILE A 20 19.57 4.74 4.35
CA ILE A 20 18.62 5.84 4.55
C ILE A 20 19.07 7.07 3.75
N GLY A 21 18.12 7.84 3.25
CA GLY A 21 18.39 9.04 2.48
C GLY A 21 17.12 9.88 2.29
N LEU A 22 17.29 11.10 1.78
CA LEU A 22 16.17 11.97 1.45
C LEU A 22 15.48 11.50 0.17
N ALA A 23 14.14 11.50 0.18
CA ALA A 23 13.34 11.24 -1.00
C ALA A 23 13.07 12.55 -1.76
N SER A 24 13.18 12.52 -3.09
CA SER A 24 12.79 13.65 -3.93
C SER A 24 11.26 13.72 -4.10
N PRO A 25 10.68 14.87 -4.49
CA PRO A 25 9.26 14.97 -4.79
C PRO A 25 8.78 13.99 -5.85
N GLU A 26 9.61 13.66 -6.85
CA GLU A 26 9.32 12.66 -7.88
C GLU A 26 9.25 11.26 -7.27
N LYS A 27 10.19 10.93 -6.37
CA LYS A 27 10.20 9.64 -5.68
C LYS A 27 8.99 9.44 -4.79
N ILE A 28 8.57 10.48 -4.06
CA ILE A 28 7.36 10.44 -3.23
C ILE A 28 6.12 10.20 -4.08
N ARG A 29 6.02 10.85 -5.25
CA ARG A 29 4.91 10.64 -6.19
C ARG A 29 4.91 9.25 -6.80
N GLU A 30 6.08 8.70 -7.11
CA GLU A 30 6.24 7.32 -7.61
C GLU A 30 5.75 6.27 -6.59
N TRP A 31 5.93 6.53 -5.28
CA TRP A 31 5.43 5.64 -4.23
C TRP A 31 3.93 5.75 -3.99
N SER A 32 3.31 6.86 -4.40
CA SER A 32 1.88 7.09 -4.17
C SER A 32 1.04 6.47 -5.27
N HIS A 33 -0.10 5.90 -4.88
CA HIS A 33 -1.10 5.35 -5.81
C HIS A 33 -2.27 6.32 -6.06
N GLY A 34 -2.25 7.49 -5.42
CA GLY A 34 -3.25 8.55 -5.58
C GLY A 34 -2.96 9.77 -4.72
N GLU A 35 -3.88 10.74 -4.70
CA GLU A 35 -3.76 11.97 -3.90
C GLU A 35 -5.00 12.13 -3.01
N VAL A 36 -4.77 12.40 -1.72
CA VAL A 36 -5.83 12.73 -0.77
C VAL A 36 -6.11 14.22 -0.84
N LEU A 37 -7.34 14.59 -1.18
CA LEU A 37 -7.76 16.00 -1.31
C LEU A 37 -8.57 16.48 -0.11
N LYS A 38 -9.01 15.55 0.72
CA LYS A 38 -10.03 15.73 1.74
C LYS A 38 -9.61 15.12 3.07
N PRO A 39 -9.79 15.82 4.21
CA PRO A 39 -9.40 15.30 5.52
C PRO A 39 -10.38 14.26 6.08
N GLU A 40 -11.51 14.02 5.41
CA GLU A 40 -12.53 13.08 5.87
C GLU A 40 -12.04 11.62 5.80
N THR A 41 -12.54 10.79 6.72
CA THR A 41 -12.13 9.39 6.86
C THR A 41 -13.22 8.45 6.34
N ILE A 42 -14.18 8.12 7.20
CA ILE A 42 -15.25 7.18 6.98
C ILE A 42 -16.56 7.87 7.31
N ASN A 43 -17.57 7.66 6.47
CA ASN A 43 -18.91 8.15 6.74
C ASN A 43 -19.49 7.51 8.00
N TYR A 44 -19.93 8.32 8.97
CA TYR A 44 -20.41 7.80 10.25
C TYR A 44 -21.70 6.97 10.15
N ARG A 45 -22.53 7.15 9.10
CA ARG A 45 -23.79 6.41 8.94
C ARG A 45 -23.59 5.14 8.14
N THR A 46 -22.92 5.26 6.99
CA THR A 46 -22.80 4.15 6.04
C THR A 46 -21.57 3.29 6.29
N LEU A 47 -20.64 3.76 7.13
CA LEU A 47 -19.34 3.15 7.38
C LEU A 47 -18.50 2.96 6.11
N LYS A 48 -18.85 3.67 5.03
CA LYS A 48 -18.10 3.65 3.78
C LYS A 48 -17.01 4.71 3.81
N PRO A 49 -15.82 4.43 3.26
CA PRO A 49 -14.79 5.44 3.12
C PRO A 49 -15.26 6.62 2.28
N GLU A 50 -14.84 7.82 2.66
CA GLU A 50 -15.15 9.02 1.90
C GLU A 50 -14.29 9.11 0.63
N ARG A 51 -14.91 9.50 -0.48
CA ARG A 51 -14.21 9.60 -1.77
C ARG A 51 -13.20 10.74 -1.72
N ASP A 52 -11.97 10.43 -2.14
CA ASP A 52 -10.79 11.28 -2.10
C ASP A 52 -10.32 11.64 -0.66
N GLY A 53 -10.87 10.95 0.34
CA GLY A 53 -10.49 11.06 1.76
C GLY A 53 -9.36 10.13 2.18
N LEU A 54 -9.02 10.16 3.46
CA LEU A 54 -7.87 9.44 4.04
C LEU A 54 -7.93 7.92 3.90
N PHE A 55 -9.12 7.36 3.73
CA PHE A 55 -9.35 5.91 3.56
C PHE A 55 -9.92 5.56 2.17
N CYS A 56 -9.77 6.44 1.17
CA CYS A 56 -10.37 6.23 -0.14
C CYS A 56 -9.84 4.96 -0.84
N GLU A 57 -10.75 4.05 -1.18
CA GLU A 57 -10.51 2.78 -1.90
C GLU A 57 -9.84 2.91 -3.28
N ARG A 58 -9.76 4.13 -3.81
CA ARG A 58 -9.08 4.42 -5.09
C ARG A 58 -7.58 4.68 -4.89
N ILE A 59 -7.18 5.03 -3.67
CA ILE A 59 -5.80 5.38 -3.31
C ILE A 59 -5.12 4.20 -2.61
N PHE A 60 -5.84 3.51 -1.73
CA PHE A 60 -5.38 2.39 -0.92
C PHE A 60 -6.27 1.17 -1.16
#